data_AF-A0A7J4TH81-F1
#
_entry.id   AF-A0A7J4TH81-F1
#
_cell.length_a   1.000
_cell.length_b   1.000
_cell.length_c   1.000
_cell.angle_alpha   90.00
_cell.angle_beta   90.00
_cell.angle_gamma   90.00
#
_symmetry.space_group_name_H-M   'P 1'
#
loop_
_entity.id
_entity.type
_entity.pdbx_description
1 polymer ?
#
loop_
_entity_poly.entity_id
_entity_poly.type
_entity_poly.pdbx_seq_one_letter_code
_entity_poly.pdbx_strand_id
1 'polypeptide(L)'
;MNFDKRFITIITVIFIILLAMVFSIMASGTHFSSKNNEGKEISFNHPNEWFFSERTPGELIHGEKNSTDNTTNRSVVTINKISVNGTSLDQVKNNNIYIKTGNILNETNRTVDGVQASVIDIEEMA
;
A
#
# COMPACT_ATOMS: atom_id res chain seq x y z
N MET A 1 -9.29 -9.33 49.80
CA MET A 1 -7.96 -8.77 49.49
C MET A 1 -8.18 -7.31 49.14
N ASN A 2 -7.97 -6.38 50.09
CA ASN A 2 -8.14 -4.94 49.85
C ASN A 2 -6.89 -4.44 49.13
N PHE A 3 -6.91 -4.49 47.79
CA PHE A 3 -5.85 -3.90 47.00
C PHE A 3 -5.90 -2.37 47.18
N ASP A 4 -4.78 -1.79 47.57
CA ASP A 4 -4.63 -0.34 47.69
C ASP A 4 -4.97 0.30 46.34
N LYS A 5 -5.73 1.41 46.34
CA LYS A 5 -6.07 2.17 45.13
C LYS A 5 -4.83 2.50 44.30
N ARG A 6 -3.69 2.76 44.94
CA ARG A 6 -2.41 3.00 44.25
C ARG A 6 -1.93 1.80 43.45
N PHE A 7 -2.11 0.59 43.99
CA PHE A 7 -1.75 -0.65 43.32
C PHE A 7 -2.66 -0.94 42.11
N ILE A 8 -3.97 -0.69 42.26
CA ILE A 8 -4.92 -0.83 41.15
C ILE A 8 -4.59 0.15 40.02
N THR A 9 -4.25 1.41 40.35
CA THR A 9 -3.84 2.41 39.36
C THR A 9 -2.60 1.97 38.59
N ILE A 10 -1.57 1.46 39.28
CA ILE A 10 -0.33 0.99 38.63
C ILE A 10 -0.62 -0.15 37.65
N ILE A 11 -1.41 -1.15 38.06
CA ILE A 11 -1.76 -2.27 37.18
C ILE A 11 -2.55 -1.80 35.96
N THR A 12 -3.47 -0.86 36.15
CA THR A 12 -4.30 -0.32 35.06
C THR A 12 -3.45 0.40 34.02
N VAL A 13 -2.48 1.21 34.45
CA VAL A 13 -1.54 1.88 33.55
C VAL A 13 -0.70 0.88 32.76
N ILE A 14 -0.17 -0.16 33.42
CA ILE A 14 0.60 -1.21 32.76
C ILE A 14 -0.25 -1.93 31.70
N PHE A 15 -1.51 -2.22 32.03
CA PHE A 15 -2.43 -2.88 31.11
C PHE A 15 -2.76 -2.05 29.87
N ILE A 16 -2.94 -0.73 30.04
CA ILE A 16 -3.16 0.21 28.92
C ILE A 16 -1.92 0.25 28.00
N ILE A 17 -0.72 0.28 28.56
CA ILE A 17 0.53 0.28 27.79
C ILE A 17 0.65 -1.02 26.98
N LEU A 18 0.37 -2.18 27.60
CA LEU A 18 0.36 -3.48 26.92
C LEU A 18 -0.66 -3.52 25.77
N LEU A 19 -1.89 -3.04 25.99
CA LEU A 19 -2.91 -2.97 24.95
C LEU A 19 -2.48 -2.07 23.79
N ALA A 20 -1.88 -0.91 24.07
CA ALA A 20 -1.37 -0.01 23.05
C ALA A 20 -0.23 -0.64 22.23
N MET A 21 0.69 -1.38 22.88
CA MET A 21 1.75 -2.11 22.18
C MET A 21 1.19 -3.21 21.27
N VAL A 22 0.22 -3.99 21.75
CA VAL A 22 -0.44 -5.04 20.96
C VAL A 22 -1.18 -4.44 19.77
N PHE A 23 -1.87 -3.31 19.95
CA PHE A 23 -2.52 -2.59 18.85
C PHE A 23 -1.50 -2.11 17.80
N SER A 24 -0.36 -1.54 18.22
CA SER A 24 0.70 -1.11 17.30
C SER A 24 1.32 -2.27 16.53
N ILE A 25 1.45 -3.46 17.12
CA ILE A 25 1.95 -4.66 16.44
C ILE A 25 0.92 -5.20 15.43
N MET A 26 -0.38 -5.17 15.79
CA MET A 26 -1.44 -5.56 14.85
C MET A 26 -1.66 -4.53 13.73
N ALA A 27 -1.38 -3.25 14.00
CA ALA A 27 -1.47 -2.17 13.04
C ALA A 27 -0.20 -1.95 12.21
N SER A 28 0.94 -2.54 12.60
CA SER A 28 2.16 -2.50 11.79
C SER A 28 2.01 -3.46 10.62
N GLY A 29 1.56 -2.94 9.49
CA GLY A 29 1.68 -3.65 8.22
C GLY A 29 3.14 -3.99 7.94
N THR A 30 3.37 -5.04 7.15
CA THR A 30 4.70 -5.33 6.62
C THR A 30 5.20 -4.14 5.79
N HIS A 31 6.47 -3.80 5.95
CA HIS A 31 7.10 -2.72 5.20
C HIS A 31 7.85 -3.29 3.99
N PHE A 32 7.62 -2.69 2.82
CA PHE A 32 8.38 -2.97 1.60
C PHE A 32 9.18 -1.73 1.22
N SER A 33 10.43 -1.92 0.79
CA SER A 33 11.29 -0.87 0.25
C SER A 33 12.10 -1.42 -0.91
N SER A 34 12.24 -0.60 -1.96
CA SER A 34 12.98 -0.90 -3.17
C SER A 34 13.73 0.34 -3.66
N LYS A 35 15.02 0.22 -3.94
CA LYS A 35 15.90 1.33 -4.33
C LYS A 35 16.55 1.07 -5.68
N ASN A 36 16.53 2.06 -6.58
CA ASN A 36 17.20 1.97 -7.87
C ASN A 36 18.69 2.36 -7.77
N ASN A 37 19.43 2.20 -8.86
CA ASN A 37 20.87 2.52 -8.93
C ASN A 37 21.19 4.01 -8.72
N GLU A 38 20.21 4.91 -8.86
CA GLU A 38 20.36 6.35 -8.60
C GLU A 38 20.09 6.72 -7.13
N GLY A 39 19.75 5.73 -6.29
CA GLY A 39 19.41 5.94 -4.88
C GLY A 39 17.96 6.41 -4.65
N LYS A 40 17.12 6.46 -5.69
CA LYS A 40 15.68 6.75 -5.55
C LYS A 40 14.96 5.52 -5.01
N GLU A 41 14.13 5.74 -4.00
CA GLU A 41 13.49 4.67 -3.22
C GLU A 41 11.97 4.75 -3.37
N ILE A 42 11.34 3.60 -3.53
CA ILE A 42 9.91 3.40 -3.38
C ILE A 42 9.74 2.55 -2.13
N SER A 43 9.03 3.07 -1.13
CA SER A 43 8.71 2.33 0.08
C SER A 43 7.27 2.56 0.50
N PHE A 44 6.64 1.53 1.04
CA PHE A 44 5.25 1.57 1.48
C PHE A 44 4.97 0.45 2.49
N ASN A 45 3.94 0.68 3.30
CA ASN A 45 3.39 -0.35 4.18
C ASN A 45 2.30 -1.11 3.43
N HIS A 46 2.22 -2.42 3.67
CA HIS A 46 1.19 -3.27 3.09
C HIS A 46 0.63 -4.26 4.12
N PRO A 47 -0.61 -4.77 3.90
CA PRO A 47 -1.17 -5.80 4.77
C PRO A 47 -0.33 -7.09 4.71
N ASN A 48 -0.34 -7.85 5.80
CA ASN A 48 0.44 -9.10 5.93
C ASN A 48 0.02 -10.18 4.93
N GLU A 49 -1.18 -10.07 4.36
CA GLU A 49 -1.69 -10.97 3.32
C GLU A 49 -1.04 -10.74 1.96
N TRP A 50 -0.18 -9.73 1.79
CA TRP A 50 0.47 -9.44 0.54
C TRP A 50 1.95 -9.83 0.54
N PHE A 51 2.40 -10.38 -0.59
CA PHE A 51 3.81 -10.60 -0.87
C PHE A 51 4.23 -9.71 -2.04
N PHE A 52 5.28 -8.92 -1.85
CA PHE A 52 5.85 -8.04 -2.86
C PHE A 52 7.26 -8.50 -3.25
N SER A 53 7.56 -8.41 -4.54
CA SER A 53 8.86 -8.76 -5.11
C SER A 53 9.29 -7.74 -6.16
N GLU A 54 10.59 -7.49 -6.22
CA GLU A 54 11.18 -6.68 -7.28
C GLU A 54 11.37 -7.53 -8.55
N ARG A 55 10.84 -7.06 -9.67
CA ARG A 55 11.24 -7.54 -11.01
C ARG A 55 12.38 -6.69 -11.55
N THR A 56 12.40 -5.41 -11.21
CA THR A 56 13.50 -4.47 -11.48
C THR A 56 13.62 -3.49 -10.30
N PRO A 57 14.78 -3.40 -9.63
CA PRO A 57 14.92 -2.61 -8.40
C PRO A 57 14.53 -1.14 -8.59
N GLY A 58 13.57 -0.68 -7.80
CA GLY A 58 13.05 0.69 -7.79
C GLY A 58 12.28 1.09 -9.06
N GLU A 59 11.95 0.13 -9.94
CA GLU A 59 11.31 0.42 -11.23
C GLU A 59 10.12 -0.48 -11.52
N LEU A 60 10.21 -1.78 -11.25
CA LEU A 60 9.11 -2.71 -11.47
C LEU A 60 8.95 -3.60 -10.25
N ILE A 61 7.87 -3.38 -9.51
CA ILE A 61 7.53 -4.13 -8.29
C ILE A 61 6.20 -4.82 -8.54
N HIS A 62 6.14 -6.09 -8.14
CA HIS A 62 4.97 -6.94 -8.30
C HIS A 62 4.53 -7.48 -6.95
N GLY A 63 3.28 -7.21 -6.62
CA GLY A 63 2.61 -7.64 -5.40
C GLY A 63 1.47 -8.60 -5.70
N GLU A 64 1.37 -9.66 -4.92
CA GLU A 64 0.25 -10.59 -4.98
C GLU A 64 -0.34 -10.77 -3.60
N LYS A 65 -1.67 -10.77 -3.54
CA LYS A 65 -2.35 -11.20 -2.34
C LYS A 65 -2.18 -12.72 -2.21
N ASN A 66 -1.62 -13.17 -1.09
CA ASN A 66 -1.54 -14.57 -0.72
C ASN A 66 -2.97 -15.11 -0.63
N SER A 67 -3.35 -15.91 -1.63
CA SER A 67 -4.53 -16.77 -1.60
C SER A 67 -4.04 -18.20 -1.60
N THR A 68 -4.47 -19.01 -0.62
CA THR A 68 -4.28 -20.47 -0.65
C THR A 68 -5.13 -21.14 -1.71
N ASP A 69 -6.11 -20.42 -2.25
CA ASP A 69 -7.05 -20.97 -3.20
C ASP A 69 -6.66 -20.51 -4.60
N ASN A 70 -6.41 -21.49 -5.47
CA ASN A 70 -6.23 -21.31 -6.92
C ASN A 70 -7.57 -20.88 -7.57
N THR A 71 -8.12 -19.79 -7.08
CA THR A 71 -9.40 -19.22 -7.51
C THR A 71 -9.15 -18.24 -8.64
N THR A 72 -10.16 -18.09 -9.49
CA THR A 72 -10.23 -17.12 -10.58
C THR A 72 -10.10 -15.64 -10.14
N ASN A 73 -10.06 -15.36 -8.83
CA ASN A 73 -10.09 -14.01 -8.26
C ASN A 73 -8.72 -13.59 -7.70
N ARG A 74 -7.72 -13.50 -8.59
CA ARG A 74 -6.36 -13.07 -8.22
C ARG A 74 -6.28 -11.55 -8.11
N SER A 75 -5.93 -11.05 -6.93
CA SER A 75 -5.60 -9.63 -6.75
C SER A 75 -4.10 -9.40 -6.93
N VAL A 76 -3.75 -8.54 -7.89
CA VAL A 76 -2.37 -8.20 -8.24
C VAL A 76 -2.18 -6.70 -8.14
N VAL A 77 -1.03 -6.28 -7.62
CA VAL A 77 -0.57 -4.90 -7.66
C VAL A 77 0.72 -4.86 -8.46
N THR A 78 0.74 -4.04 -9.50
CA THR A 78 1.95 -3.77 -10.28
C THR A 78 2.30 -2.30 -10.13
N ILE A 79 3.52 -2.03 -9.65
CA ILE A 79 4.07 -0.68 -9.59
C ILE A 79 5.13 -0.61 -10.67
N ASN A 80 4.92 0.28 -11.64
CA ASN A 80 5.83 0.48 -12.75
C ASN A 80 6.27 1.95 -12.83
N LYS A 81 7.58 2.18 -12.85
CA LYS A 81 8.18 3.48 -13.09
C LYS A 81 8.22 3.73 -14.58
N ILE A 82 7.52 4.77 -15.03
CA ILE A 82 7.57 5.22 -16.41
C ILE A 82 8.50 6.42 -16.47
N SER A 83 9.71 6.23 -17.01
CA SER A 83 10.65 7.33 -17.26
C SER A 83 10.33 7.97 -18.59
N VAL A 84 9.58 9.07 -18.55
CA VAL A 84 9.26 9.83 -19.75
C VAL A 84 9.47 11.31 -19.46
N ASN A 85 10.51 11.88 -20.09
CA ASN A 85 10.76 13.32 -20.03
C ASN A 85 9.56 14.06 -20.62
N GLY A 86 8.87 14.86 -19.79
CA GLY A 86 7.83 15.77 -20.25
C GLY A 86 6.44 15.15 -20.45
N THR A 87 6.15 13.97 -19.89
CA THR A 87 4.81 13.39 -20.00
C THR A 87 3.88 13.89 -18.92
N SER A 88 2.84 14.62 -19.32
CA SER A 88 1.79 15.04 -18.40
C SER A 88 0.98 13.82 -17.93
N LEU A 89 0.33 13.94 -16.77
CA LEU A 89 -0.61 12.93 -16.28
C LEU A 89 -1.66 12.57 -17.35
N ASP A 90 -2.12 13.55 -18.13
CA ASP A 90 -3.07 13.34 -19.23
C ASP A 90 -2.50 12.44 -20.33
N GLN A 91 -1.21 12.59 -20.66
CA GLN A 91 -0.56 11.72 -21.63
C GLN A 91 -0.40 10.29 -21.10
N VAL A 92 -0.10 10.12 -19.81
CA VAL A 92 -0.07 8.78 -19.18
C VAL A 92 -1.44 8.11 -19.26
N LYS A 93 -2.51 8.85 -18.95
CA LYS A 93 -3.89 8.36 -19.06
C LYS A 93 -4.26 7.96 -20.48
N ASN A 94 -3.96 8.83 -21.46
CA ASN A 94 -4.29 8.59 -22.87
C ASN A 94 -3.55 7.38 -23.49
N ASN A 95 -2.37 7.06 -22.96
CA ASN A 95 -1.56 5.93 -23.42
C ASN A 95 -1.90 4.61 -22.70
N ASN A 96 -2.61 4.66 -21.57
CA ASN A 96 -2.98 3.47 -20.83
C ASN A 96 -4.25 2.86 -21.42
N ILE A 97 -4.14 1.65 -21.96
CA ILE A 97 -5.26 0.98 -22.64
C ILE A 97 -6.45 0.77 -21.71
N TYR A 98 -6.22 0.38 -20.45
CA TYR A 98 -7.29 0.13 -19.48
C TYR A 98 -8.08 1.40 -19.16
N ILE A 99 -7.39 2.53 -18.98
CA ILE A 99 -8.04 3.84 -18.77
C ILE A 99 -8.81 4.28 -20.03
N LYS A 100 -8.25 4.00 -21.21
CA LYS A 100 -8.83 4.43 -22.48
C LYS A 100 -10.07 3.64 -22.87
N THR A 101 -10.09 2.33 -22.62
CA THR A 101 -11.16 1.44 -23.10
C THR A 101 -12.11 0.99 -21.99
N GLY A 102 -11.71 1.08 -20.73
CA GLY A 102 -12.55 0.72 -19.59
C GLY A 102 -13.55 1.82 -19.23
N ASN A 103 -14.62 1.42 -18.53
CA ASN A 103 -15.60 2.34 -17.99
C ASN A 103 -15.09 2.92 -16.67
N ILE A 104 -14.88 4.24 -16.61
CA ILE A 104 -14.39 4.90 -15.39
C ILE A 104 -15.55 5.05 -14.41
N LEU A 105 -15.43 4.39 -13.26
CA LEU A 105 -16.41 4.43 -12.18
C LEU A 105 -16.24 5.68 -11.31
N ASN A 106 -14.98 6.05 -11.06
CA ASN A 106 -14.62 7.20 -10.21
C ASN A 106 -13.21 7.70 -10.53
N GLU A 107 -13.00 9.00 -10.38
CA GLU A 107 -11.66 9.60 -10.40
C GLU A 107 -11.50 10.57 -9.22
N THR A 108 -10.40 10.44 -8.47
CA THR A 108 -10.09 11.31 -7.34
C THR A 108 -8.66 11.79 -7.40
N ASN A 109 -8.47 13.11 -7.27
CA ASN A 109 -7.15 13.72 -7.15
C ASN A 109 -6.69 13.71 -5.70
N ARG A 110 -5.42 13.35 -5.47
CA ARG A 110 -4.78 13.35 -4.15
C ARG A 110 -3.33 13.78 -4.24
N THR A 111 -2.73 14.03 -3.09
CA THR A 111 -1.31 14.31 -2.97
C THR A 111 -0.66 13.18 -2.17
N VAL A 112 0.43 12.61 -2.69
CA VAL A 112 1.23 11.59 -2.03
C VAL A 112 2.63 12.15 -1.88
N ASP A 113 3.10 12.33 -0.64
CA ASP A 113 4.42 12.91 -0.33
C ASP A 113 4.73 14.23 -1.06
N GLY A 114 3.72 15.08 -1.21
CA GLY A 114 3.83 16.36 -1.91
C GLY A 114 3.74 16.28 -3.45
N VAL A 115 3.64 15.07 -4.02
CA VAL A 115 3.47 14.83 -5.46
C VAL A 115 1.98 14.72 -5.78
N GLN A 116 1.55 15.40 -6.85
CA GLN A 116 0.17 15.26 -7.36
C GLN A 116 -0.05 13.87 -7.95
N ALA A 117 -1.14 13.23 -7.55
CA ALA A 117 -1.54 11.90 -8.00
C ALA A 117 -3.05 11.88 -8.33
N SER A 118 -3.43 11.02 -9.26
CA SER A 118 -4.83 10.69 -9.55
C SER A 118 -5.08 9.22 -9.30
N VAL A 119 -6.26 8.90 -8.77
CA VAL A 119 -6.78 7.55 -8.56
C VAL A 119 -7.95 7.39 -9.49
N ILE A 120 -7.93 6.32 -10.27
CA ILE A 120 -8.98 6.03 -11.24
C ILE A 120 -9.47 4.62 -10.97
N ASP A 121 -10.75 4.51 -10.62
CA ASP A 121 -11.44 3.23 -10.47
C ASP A 121 -12.09 2.91 -11.82
N ILE A 122 -11.77 1.74 -12.38
CA ILE A 122 -12.21 1.30 -13.70
C ILE A 122 -12.94 -0.02 -13.54
N GLU A 123 -14.06 -0.17 -14.23
CA GLU A 123 -14.80 -1.43 -14.30
C GLU A 123 -13.93 -2.54 -14.91
N GLU A 124 -14.13 -3.78 -14.46
CA GLU A 124 -13.43 -4.94 -14.99
C GLU A 124 -13.67 -5.04 -16.51
N MET A 125 -12.60 -5.13 -17.29
CA MET A 125 -12.72 -5.29 -18.74
C MET A 125 -13.05 -6.74 -19.06
N ALA A 126 -14.28 -6.97 -19.52
CA ALA A 126 -14.76 -8.28 -20.01
C ALA A 126 -14.03 -8.76 -21.27
#